data_AF-A0A6G3WLG1-F1
#
_entry.id   AF-A0A6G3WLG1-F1
#
_cell.length_a   1.000
_cell.length_b   1.000
_cell.length_c   1.000
_cell.angle_alpha   90.00
_cell.angle_beta   90.00
_cell.angle_gamma   90.00
#
_symmetry.space_group_name_H-M   'P 1'
#
loop_
_entity.id
_entity.type
_entity.pdbx_description
1 polymer ?
#
loop_
_entity_poly.entity_id
_entity_poly.type
_entity_poly.pdbx_seq_one_letter_code
_entity_poly.pdbx_strand_id
1 'polypeptide(L)' 'LDHRQDGGPDEPMPIGYVRSLEDVYRFEPVPPGLSEEAARHILGTQANVWTEVMQNRARVDYQVFPRLAAFAEVAWSAL' A
#
# COMPACT_ATOMS: atom_id res chain seq x y z
N LEU A 1 0.97 3.54 -3.02
CA LEU A 1 2.40 3.13 -2.97
C LEU A 1 3.31 4.32 -3.06
N ASP A 2 2.92 5.44 -3.66
CA ASP A 2 3.62 6.72 -3.73
C ASP A 2 3.84 7.48 -2.39
N HIS A 3 3.28 7.03 -1.27
CA HIS A 3 3.53 7.60 0.06
C HIS A 3 4.88 7.13 0.66
N ARG A 4 5.53 7.97 1.47
CA ARG A 4 6.76 7.67 2.23
C ARG A 4 6.76 6.29 2.90
N GLN A 5 7.88 5.58 2.86
CA GLN A 5 8.05 4.28 3.53
C GLN A 5 8.55 4.43 4.95
N ASP A 6 9.37 5.46 5.20
CA ASP A 6 9.90 5.79 6.51
C ASP A 6 9.84 7.30 6.82
N GLY A 7 9.87 7.62 8.11
CA GLY A 7 9.91 9.00 8.61
C GLY A 7 11.30 9.62 8.61
N GLY A 8 12.35 8.80 8.43
CA GLY A 8 13.74 9.24 8.46
C GLY A 8 14.12 10.24 7.37
N PRO A 9 15.24 10.96 7.55
CA PRO A 9 15.75 11.93 6.58
C PRO A 9 16.23 11.28 5.28
N ASP A 10 16.56 9.98 5.32
CA ASP A 10 17.02 9.22 4.16
C ASP A 10 15.87 8.75 3.26
N GLU A 11 14.61 8.95 3.68
CA GLU A 11 13.45 8.60 2.85
C GLU A 11 13.43 9.46 1.57
N PRO A 12 13.62 8.86 0.39
CA PRO A 12 13.69 9.61 -0.86
C PRO A 12 12.36 10.22 -1.31
N MET A 13 11.22 9.74 -0.81
CA MET A 13 9.89 10.22 -1.21
C MET A 13 9.51 11.49 -0.45
N PRO A 14 9.28 12.64 -1.12
CA PRO A 14 9.00 13.89 -0.42
C PRO A 14 7.52 14.10 -0.06
N ILE A 15 6.61 13.27 -0.56
CA ILE A 15 5.15 13.47 -0.46
C ILE A 15 4.44 12.42 0.40
N GLY A 16 3.32 12.83 0.99
CA GLY A 16 2.44 11.97 1.78
C GLY A 16 2.91 11.74 3.21
N TYR A 17 2.13 10.94 3.94
CA TYR A 17 2.45 10.46 5.28
C TYR A 17 3.16 9.10 5.20
N VAL A 18 3.79 8.67 6.29
CA VAL A 18 4.46 7.37 6.35
C VAL A 18 3.44 6.24 6.20
N ARG A 19 3.67 5.39 5.20
CA ARG A 19 3.05 4.08 5.02
C ARG A 19 4.13 3.03 4.86
N SER A 20 4.47 2.46 6.01
CA SER A 20 5.52 1.46 6.14
C SER A 20 5.13 0.13 5.49
N LEU A 21 6.09 -0.79 5.37
CA LEU A 21 5.81 -2.16 4.96
C LEU A 21 4.81 -2.85 5.89
N GLU A 22 4.95 -2.64 7.20
CA GLU A 22 4.07 -3.20 8.22
C GLU A 22 2.64 -2.66 8.11
N ASP A 23 2.48 -1.36 7.84
CA ASP A 23 1.15 -0.77 7.64
C ASP A 23 0.41 -1.40 6.45
N VAL A 24 1.14 -1.67 5.36
CA VAL A 24 0.56 -2.31 4.17
C VAL A 24 0.22 -3.77 4.45
N TYR A 25 1.07 -4.50 5.16
CA TYR A 25 0.83 -5.90 5.50
C TYR A 25 -0.35 -6.07 6.48
N ARG A 26 -0.57 -5.11 7.38
CA ARG A 26 -1.67 -5.13 8.37
C ARG A 26 -2.94 -4.43 7.90
N PHE A 27 -3.01 -4.07 6.62
CA PHE A 27 -4.20 -3.42 6.07
C PHE A 27 -5.36 -4.42 6.00
N GLU A 28 -6.50 -4.06 6.61
CA GLU A 28 -7.75 -4.83 6.53
C GLU A 28 -8.61 -4.35 5.35
N PRO A 29 -8.81 -5.17 4.30
CA PRO A 29 -9.59 -4.77 3.12
C PRO A 29 -11.07 -4.53 3.41
N VAL A 30 -11.60 -5.14 4.47
CA VAL A 30 -12.99 -4.98 4.91
C VAL A 30 -13.03 -3.92 6.02
N PRO A 31 -13.65 -2.75 5.79
CA PRO A 31 -13.69 -1.71 6.81
C PRO A 31 -14.47 -2.15 8.05
N PRO A 32 -14.03 -1.75 9.26
CA PRO A 32 -14.74 -2.08 10.48
C PRO A 32 -16.13 -1.45 10.48
N GLY A 33 -17.14 -2.20 10.93
CA GLY A 33 -18.52 -1.73 11.02
C GLY A 33 -19.39 -1.96 9.78
N LEU A 34 -18.86 -2.57 8.71
CA LEU A 34 -19.72 -3.11 7.66
C LEU A 34 -20.52 -4.31 8.18
N SER A 35 -21.79 -4.40 7.77
CA SER A 35 -22.55 -5.64 7.94
C SER A 35 -21.97 -6.74 7.04
N GLU A 36 -22.23 -8.00 7.41
CA GLU A 36 -21.83 -9.15 6.56
C GLU A 36 -22.43 -9.07 5.15
N GLU A 37 -23.65 -8.53 5.02
CA GLU A 37 -24.30 -8.32 3.73
C GLU A 37 -23.54 -7.28 2.89
N ALA A 38 -23.18 -6.14 3.48
CA ALA A 38 -22.42 -5.10 2.79
C ALA A 38 -21.02 -5.59 2.40
N ALA A 39 -20.36 -6.36 3.27
CA ALA A 39 -19.01 -6.89 3.01
C ALA A 39 -18.97 -7.80 1.77
N ARG A 40 -20.05 -8.52 1.46
CA ARG A 40 -20.16 -9.38 0.26
C ARG A 40 -20.10 -8.62 -1.06
N HIS A 41 -20.30 -7.30 -1.03
CA HIS A 41 -20.21 -6.45 -2.23
C HIS A 41 -18.79 -5.95 -2.52
N ILE A 42 -17.81 -6.24 -1.65
CA ILE A 42 -16.41 -5.93 -1.89
C ILE A 42 -15.85 -6.90 -2.93
N LEU A 43 -15.45 -6.38 -4.10
CA LEU A 43 -14.88 -7.18 -5.19
C LEU A 43 -13.40 -7.53 -4.97
N GLY A 44 -12.70 -6.74 -4.18
CA GLY A 44 -11.28 -6.89 -3.91
C GLY A 44 -10.65 -5.60 -3.42
N THR A 45 -9.32 -5.56 -3.45
CA THR A 45 -8.51 -4.41 -3.04
C THR A 45 -7.52 -4.01 -4.14
N GLN A 46 -7.08 -2.75 -4.13
CA GLN A 46 -6.11 -2.22 -5.08
C GLN A 46 -5.05 -1.35 -4.39
N ALA A 47 -3.80 -1.48 -4.85
CA ALA A 47 -2.72 -0.56 -4.52
C ALA A 47 -2.40 0.31 -5.74
N ASN A 48 -2.31 1.62 -5.53
CA ASN A 48 -2.01 2.59 -6.59
C ASN A 48 -0.54 3.05 -6.53
N VAL A 49 0.04 3.40 -7.67
CA VAL A 49 1.31 4.13 -7.75
C VAL A 49 1.10 5.34 -8.66
N TRP A 50 1.20 6.53 -8.06
CA TRP A 50 1.15 7.81 -8.76
C TRP A 50 2.59 8.31 -8.94
N THR A 51 2.97 8.70 -10.16
CA THR A 51 4.39 8.83 -10.55
C THR A 51 4.87 10.27 -10.67
N GLU A 52 4.15 11.25 -10.11
CA GLU A 52 4.43 12.69 -10.24
C GLU A 52 5.85 13.06 -9.81
N VAL A 53 6.39 12.34 -8.83
CA VAL A 53 7.73 12.57 -8.24
C VAL A 53 8.67 11.37 -8.42
N MET A 54 8.41 10.50 -9.40
CA MET A 54 9.21 9.31 -9.72
C MET A 54 9.78 9.44 -11.13
N GLN A 55 10.96 10.05 -11.27
CA GLN A 55 11.50 10.46 -12.57
C GLN A 55 12.06 9.30 -13.42
N ASN A 56 12.25 8.12 -12.82
CA ASN A 56 12.79 6.97 -13.51
C ASN A 56 12.30 5.66 -12.90
N ARG A 57 12.56 4.54 -13.60
CA ARG A 57 12.15 3.21 -13.20
C ARG A 57 12.71 2.78 -11.84
N ALA A 58 13.96 3.12 -11.52
CA ALA A 58 14.54 2.77 -10.22
C ALA A 58 13.80 3.43 -9.04
N ARG A 59 13.29 4.66 -9.24
CA ARG A 59 12.44 5.35 -8.26
C ARG A 59 11.09 4.66 -8.09
N VAL A 60 10.49 4.20 -9.19
CA VAL A 60 9.25 3.41 -9.14
C VAL A 60 9.48 2.09 -8.42
N ASP A 61 10.54 1.35 -8.76
CA ASP A 61 10.83 0.04 -8.17
C ASP A 61 11.11 0.15 -6.66
N TYR A 62 11.90 1.15 -6.23
CA TYR A 62 12.11 1.47 -4.81
C TYR A 62 10.79 1.72 -4.08
N GLN A 63 9.89 2.44 -4.73
CA GLN A 63 8.63 2.82 -4.11
C GLN A 63 7.65 1.65 -4.03
N VAL A 64 7.60 0.83 -5.07
CA VAL A 64 6.63 -0.27 -5.21
C VAL A 64 7.06 -1.47 -4.37
N PHE A 65 8.33 -1.84 -4.36
CA PHE A 65 8.82 -3.02 -3.67
C PHE A 65 9.55 -2.65 -2.37
N PRO A 66 9.38 -3.43 -1.27
CA PRO A 66 8.65 -4.69 -1.18
C PRO A 66 7.15 -4.56 -0.85
N ARG A 67 6.60 -3.35 -0.67
CA ARG A 67 5.20 -3.15 -0.25
C ARG A 67 4.16 -3.78 -1.17
N LEU A 68 4.41 -3.85 -2.48
CA LEU A 68 3.51 -4.55 -3.40
C LEU A 68 3.43 -6.06 -3.10
N ALA A 69 4.52 -6.69 -2.65
CA ALA A 69 4.48 -8.09 -2.24
C ALA A 69 3.68 -8.29 -0.95
N ALA A 70 3.84 -7.39 0.03
CA ALA A 70 2.99 -7.39 1.23
C ALA A 70 1.50 -7.17 0.89
N PHE A 71 1.22 -6.26 -0.04
CA PHE A 71 -0.14 -6.03 -0.51
C PHE A 71 -0.71 -7.26 -1.25
N ALA A 72 0.11 -7.99 -2.00
CA ALA A 72 -0.32 -9.22 -2.64
C ALA A 72 -0.71 -10.30 -1.63
N GLU A 73 -0.02 -10.40 -0.49
CA GLU A 73 -0.44 -11.27 0.63
C GLU A 73 -1.82 -10.86 1.14
N VAL A 74 -2.04 -9.57 1.42
CA VAL A 74 -3.34 -9.04 1.87
C VAL A 74 -4.47 -9.30 0.86
N ALA A 75 -4.16 -9.23 -0.44
CA ALA A 75 -5.15 -9.42 -1.49
C ALA A 75 -5.51 -10.89 -1.76
N TRP A 76 -4.68 -11.84 -1.33
CA TRP A 76 -4.79 -13.25 -1.74
C TRP A 76 -4.93 -14.23 -0.56
N SER A 77 -4.19 -13.99 0.51
CA SER A 77 -4.10 -14.90 1.65
C SER A 77 -5.40 -14.88 2.46
N ALA A 78 -5.75 -16.03 3.02
CA ALA A 78 -6.87 -16.16 3.95
C ALA A 78 -6.43 -16.01 5.43
N LEU A 79 -5.16 -15.68 5.66
CA LEU A 79 -4.55 -15.47 6.97
C LEU A 79 -5.04 -14.19 7.65
#